data_AF-A0A4Q3BWI3-F1
#
_entry.id   AF-A0A4Q3BWI3-F1
#
_cell.length_a   1.000
_cell.length_b   1.000
_cell.length_c   1.000
_cell.angle_alpha   90.00
_cell.angle_beta   90.00
_cell.angle_gamma   90.00
#
_symmetry.space_group_name_H-M   'P 1'
#
loop_
_entity.id
_entity.type
_entity.pdbx_description
1 polymer ?
#
loop_
_entity_poly.entity_id
_entity_poly.type
_entity_poly.pdbx_seq_one_letter_code
_entity_poly.pdbx_strand_id
1 'polypeptide(L)'
;MILSAIRAIRSRQGPRSPWTRPEGLVVASYNIHKCVGTDGKRDPGRIVDVIGEMSPDIIALQEVDTRFGERKGLLHLERLEHEHGLVPVPLSKPSAAHGWHGNIVLFRKGLVSDVHEINLPGLEPRGALVTELDFEDEKGVRIIAAHFGLLRRSREQQARAIVDHVRKHRERRS
;
A
#
# COMPACT_ATOMS: atom_id res chain seq x y z
N MET A 1 7.30 -19.51 12.00
CA MET A 1 7.80 -18.36 12.78
C MET A 1 7.85 -17.16 11.86
N ILE A 2 6.85 -16.29 11.87
CA ILE A 2 6.89 -15.02 11.13
C ILE A 2 7.35 -13.97 12.14
N LEU A 3 8.52 -13.37 11.92
CA LEU A 3 9.00 -12.26 12.74
C LEU A 3 8.15 -11.03 12.42
N SER A 4 7.28 -10.62 13.35
CA SER A 4 6.67 -9.29 13.33
C SER A 4 7.74 -8.26 13.67
N ALA A 5 8.25 -7.52 12.67
CA ALA A 5 9.13 -6.39 12.89
C ALA A 5 8.29 -5.19 13.35
N ILE A 6 8.27 -4.94 14.66
CA ILE A 6 7.61 -3.77 15.24
C ILE A 6 8.47 -2.53 14.93
N ARG A 7 8.01 -1.67 14.02
CA ARG A 7 8.65 -0.36 13.76
C ARG A 7 7.73 0.75 14.28
N ALA A 8 8.19 1.46 15.30
CA ALA A 8 7.52 2.65 15.83
C ALA A 8 7.97 3.89 15.06
N ILE A 9 7.04 4.61 14.42
CA ILE A 9 7.31 5.87 13.73
C ILE A 9 6.60 6.99 14.47
N ARG A 10 7.38 7.86 15.11
CA ARG A 10 6.89 9.06 15.82
C ARG A 10 6.59 10.17 14.81
N SER A 11 5.53 10.94 15.07
CA SER A 11 5.00 11.95 14.14
C SER A 11 6.02 13.03 13.78
N ARG A 12 6.12 13.33 12.47
CA ARG A 12 6.70 14.57 11.95
C ARG A 12 5.57 15.32 11.24
N GLN A 13 5.29 16.55 11.68
CA GLN A 13 4.26 17.38 11.05
C GLN A 13 4.80 17.91 9.71
N GLY A 14 4.39 17.29 8.60
CA GLY A 14 4.56 17.85 7.27
C GLY A 14 3.55 18.99 6.99
N PRO A 15 3.76 19.78 5.92
CA PRO A 15 2.89 20.90 5.58
C PRO A 15 1.44 20.43 5.36
N ARG A 16 0.48 21.18 5.90
CA ARG A 16 -0.97 20.89 5.79
C ARG A 16 -1.49 21.47 4.47
N SER A 17 -2.21 20.64 3.71
CA SER A 17 -2.98 21.07 2.53
C SER A 17 -3.98 22.18 2.88
N PRO A 18 -4.23 23.17 1.98
CA PRO A 18 -5.16 24.28 2.22
C PRO A 18 -6.63 23.86 2.26
N TRP A 19 -6.96 22.62 1.90
CA TRP A 19 -8.31 22.08 2.04
C TRP A 19 -8.57 21.68 3.49
N THR A 20 -9.75 22.02 4.03
CA THR A 20 -10.24 21.49 5.31
C THR A 20 -10.22 19.97 5.23
N ARG A 21 -9.29 19.34 5.93
CA ARG A 21 -9.23 17.88 5.99
C ARG A 21 -10.57 17.36 6.50
N PRO A 22 -11.11 16.28 5.91
CA PRO A 22 -12.24 15.57 6.49
C PRO A 22 -11.96 15.25 7.96
N GLU A 23 -12.98 15.32 8.81
CA GLU A 23 -12.86 14.74 10.15
C GLU A 23 -12.72 13.22 10.02
N GLY A 24 -11.69 12.65 10.65
CA GLY A 24 -11.43 11.20 10.64
C GLY A 24 -10.21 10.78 9.82
N LEU A 25 -10.06 9.45 9.69
CA LEU A 25 -8.95 8.81 8.99
C LEU A 25 -9.12 8.92 7.47
N VAL A 26 -8.17 9.55 6.78
CA VAL A 26 -8.21 9.68 5.32
C VAL A 26 -7.47 8.51 4.67
N VAL A 27 -8.22 7.65 3.99
CA VAL A 27 -7.68 6.49 3.24
C VAL A 27 -7.88 6.69 1.74
N ALA A 28 -6.81 6.51 0.98
CA ALA A 28 -6.83 6.62 -0.48
C ALA A 28 -6.32 5.35 -1.17
N SER A 29 -6.70 5.17 -2.43
CA SER A 29 -6.08 4.19 -3.32
C SER A 29 -5.81 4.82 -4.69
N TYR A 30 -4.66 4.51 -5.28
CA TYR A 30 -4.27 5.07 -6.57
C TYR A 30 -3.46 4.07 -7.39
N ASN A 31 -3.99 3.69 -8.56
CA ASN A 31 -3.20 3.00 -9.57
C ASN A 31 -2.39 4.05 -10.35
N ILE A 32 -1.08 4.06 -10.11
CA ILE A 32 -0.18 5.11 -10.63
C ILE A 32 0.27 4.86 -12.06
N HIS A 33 -0.19 3.77 -12.69
CA HIS A 33 0.15 3.38 -14.05
C HIS A 33 1.67 3.44 -14.34
N LYS A 34 2.49 2.91 -13.42
CA LYS A 34 3.97 2.96 -13.49
C LYS A 34 4.53 4.39 -13.63
N CYS A 35 3.86 5.34 -12.99
CA CYS A 35 4.12 6.77 -13.05
C CYS A 35 3.99 7.38 -14.45
N VAL A 36 3.28 6.73 -15.38
CA VAL A 36 3.08 7.25 -16.75
C VAL A 36 1.80 8.06 -16.81
N GLY A 37 1.91 9.34 -17.16
CA GLY A 37 0.75 10.23 -17.31
C GLY A 37 0.02 10.08 -18.63
N THR A 38 -1.05 10.87 -18.78
CA THR A 38 -1.80 11.01 -20.05
C THR A 38 -0.97 11.63 -21.17
N ASP A 39 0.12 12.30 -20.81
CA ASP A 39 1.17 12.80 -21.70
C ASP A 39 2.16 11.71 -22.17
N GLY A 40 2.00 10.47 -21.70
CA GLY A 40 2.86 9.34 -22.01
C GLY A 40 4.24 9.40 -21.32
N LYS A 41 4.50 10.41 -20.49
CA LYS A 41 5.79 10.57 -19.80
C LYS A 41 5.76 9.87 -18.45
N ARG A 42 6.85 9.16 -18.14
CA ARG A 42 7.08 8.62 -16.80
C ARG A 42 7.65 9.71 -15.90
N ASP A 43 6.91 10.05 -14.86
CA ASP A 43 7.29 11.06 -13.88
C ASP A 43 6.87 10.62 -12.47
N PRO A 44 7.77 10.00 -11.70
CA PRO A 44 7.48 9.63 -10.32
C PRO A 44 7.30 10.84 -9.40
N GLY A 45 7.89 11.99 -9.74
CA GLY A 45 7.73 13.23 -8.98
C GLY A 45 6.29 13.72 -8.98
N ARG A 46 5.63 13.66 -10.14
CA ARG A 46 4.19 13.94 -10.30
C ARG A 46 3.32 13.09 -9.37
N ILE A 47 3.69 11.83 -9.15
CA ILE A 47 2.96 10.95 -8.24
C ILE A 47 3.11 11.43 -6.79
N VAL A 48 4.31 11.87 -6.39
CA VAL A 48 4.52 12.47 -5.06
C VAL A 48 3.64 13.70 -4.89
N ASP A 49 3.63 14.61 -5.87
CA ASP A 49 2.86 15.85 -5.81
C ASP A 49 1.35 15.57 -5.68
N VAL A 50 0.81 14.65 -6.48
CA VAL A 50 -0.60 14.22 -6.41
C VAL A 50 -0.94 13.61 -5.05
N ILE A 51 -0.05 12.79 -4.48
CA ILE A 51 -0.24 12.24 -3.13
C ILE A 51 -0.23 13.35 -2.07
N GLY A 52 0.62 14.36 -2.24
CA GLY A 52 0.67 15.55 -1.41
C GLY A 52 -0.65 16.34 -1.41
N GLU A 53 -1.26 16.52 -2.58
CA GLU A 53 -2.56 17.19 -2.73
C GLU A 53 -3.68 16.42 -2.02
N MET A 54 -3.73 15.09 -2.18
CA MET A 54 -4.69 14.22 -1.50
C MET A 54 -4.48 14.22 0.02
N SER A 55 -3.23 14.37 0.46
CA SER A 55 -2.81 14.41 1.85
C SER A 55 -3.39 13.25 2.72
N PRO A 56 -3.24 11.98 2.30
CA PRO A 56 -3.83 10.83 3.00
C PRO A 56 -3.11 10.50 4.31
N ASP A 57 -3.80 9.84 5.24
CA ASP A 57 -3.18 9.17 6.38
C ASP A 57 -2.69 7.77 6.00
N ILE A 58 -3.41 7.12 5.09
CA ILE A 58 -3.07 5.82 4.50
C ILE A 58 -3.31 5.89 2.99
N ILE A 59 -2.38 5.37 2.19
CA ILE A 59 -2.59 5.21 0.76
C ILE A 59 -2.12 3.85 0.25
N ALA A 60 -2.99 3.16 -0.48
CA ALA A 60 -2.66 1.96 -1.23
C ALA A 60 -2.35 2.31 -2.69
N LEU A 61 -1.13 2.04 -3.15
CA LEU A 61 -0.74 2.29 -4.54
C LEU A 61 -0.63 0.99 -5.32
N GLN A 62 -1.04 1.02 -6.59
CA GLN A 62 -0.92 -0.09 -7.53
C GLN A 62 -0.03 0.28 -8.73
N GLU A 63 0.64 -0.73 -9.30
CA GLU A 63 1.62 -0.59 -10.40
C GLU A 63 2.88 0.21 -10.04
N VAL A 64 3.35 0.05 -8.79
CA VAL A 64 4.54 0.78 -8.28
C VAL A 64 5.89 0.21 -8.72
N ASP A 65 5.88 -0.92 -9.43
CA ASP A 65 7.07 -1.63 -9.88
C ASP A 65 7.11 -1.83 -11.40
N THR A 66 8.32 -2.02 -11.94
CA THR A 66 8.49 -2.51 -13.32
C THR A 66 7.86 -3.90 -13.50
N ARG A 67 7.37 -4.18 -14.71
CA ARG A 67 6.73 -5.48 -15.04
C ARG A 67 7.67 -6.44 -15.78
N PHE A 68 8.70 -5.92 -16.45
CA PHE A 68 9.61 -6.69 -17.28
C PHE A 68 11.02 -6.67 -16.67
N GLY A 69 11.72 -7.79 -16.82
CA GLY A 69 13.02 -8.00 -16.17
C GLY A 69 12.90 -8.12 -14.66
N GLU A 70 13.96 -7.72 -13.96
CA GLU A 70 13.91 -7.61 -12.50
C GLU A 70 12.91 -6.52 -12.08
N ARG A 71 12.02 -6.85 -11.14
CA ARG A 71 11.07 -5.87 -10.60
C ARG A 71 11.84 -4.80 -9.82
N LYS A 72 11.68 -3.56 -10.22
CA LYS A 72 12.28 -2.38 -9.60
C LYS A 72 11.19 -1.39 -9.23
N GLY A 73 11.29 -0.84 -8.04
CA GLY A 73 10.40 0.20 -7.56
C GLY A 73 10.54 1.49 -8.36
N LEU A 74 9.41 2.15 -8.61
CA LEU A 74 9.34 3.33 -9.47
C LEU A 74 9.20 4.66 -8.71
N LEU A 75 8.87 4.60 -7.42
CA LEU A 75 8.57 5.77 -6.58
C LEU A 75 9.80 6.40 -5.93
N HIS A 76 9.73 7.68 -5.61
CA HIS A 76 10.69 8.32 -4.70
C HIS A 76 10.21 8.17 -3.25
N LEU A 77 10.41 6.99 -2.65
CA LEU A 77 9.95 6.71 -1.28
C LEU A 77 10.54 7.66 -0.24
N GLU A 78 11.81 8.03 -0.38
CA GLU A 78 12.46 9.01 0.50
C GLU A 78 11.79 10.38 0.43
N ARG A 79 11.40 10.82 -0.78
CA ARG A 79 10.68 12.09 -0.98
C ARG A 79 9.28 12.05 -0.35
N LEU A 80 8.56 10.93 -0.48
CA LEU A 80 7.26 10.72 0.17
C LEU A 80 7.37 10.75 1.70
N GLU A 81 8.42 10.14 2.26
CA GLU A 81 8.69 10.18 3.69
C GLU A 81 9.03 11.61 4.14
N HIS A 82 9.94 12.28 3.44
CA HIS A 82 10.42 13.61 3.81
C HIS A 82 9.35 14.71 3.66
N GLU A 83 8.63 14.74 2.53
CA GLU A 83 7.67 15.82 2.22
C GLU A 83 6.28 15.57 2.83
N HIS A 84 5.87 14.31 2.96
CA HIS A 84 4.49 13.97 3.35
C HIS A 84 4.39 13.06 4.58
N GLY A 85 5.52 12.62 5.13
CA GLY A 85 5.57 11.73 6.29
C GLY A 85 5.06 10.31 5.99
N LEU A 86 4.93 9.95 4.71
CA LEU A 86 4.39 8.66 4.29
C LEU A 86 5.50 7.63 4.16
N VAL A 87 5.41 6.57 4.94
CA VAL A 87 6.38 5.47 4.95
C VAL A 87 5.76 4.16 4.48
N PRO A 88 6.54 3.27 3.85
CA PRO A 88 6.05 1.97 3.42
C PRO A 88 5.81 1.01 4.58
N VAL A 89 4.73 0.24 4.47
CA VAL A 89 4.59 -1.00 5.25
C VAL A 89 5.73 -1.94 4.87
N PRO A 90 6.47 -2.49 5.85
CA PRO A 90 7.61 -3.37 5.57
C PRO A 90 7.15 -4.70 4.97
N LEU A 91 7.84 -5.13 3.92
CA LEU A 91 7.66 -6.44 3.29
C LEU A 91 8.57 -7.49 3.93
N SER A 92 8.25 -8.78 3.76
CA SER A 92 8.97 -9.86 4.45
C SER A 92 10.41 -10.05 3.98
N LYS A 93 10.72 -9.64 2.75
CA LYS A 93 12.04 -9.81 2.14
C LYS A 93 12.48 -8.52 1.45
N PRO A 94 13.75 -8.10 1.64
CA PRO A 94 14.33 -7.04 0.82
C PRO A 94 14.26 -7.40 -0.67
N SER A 95 13.89 -6.42 -1.49
CA SER A 95 13.81 -6.54 -2.94
C SER A 95 14.12 -5.20 -3.59
N ALA A 96 14.50 -5.21 -4.86
CA ALA A 96 14.56 -4.00 -5.67
C ALA A 96 13.16 -3.43 -5.98
N ALA A 97 12.10 -4.23 -5.84
CA ALA A 97 10.71 -3.79 -5.90
C ALA A 97 10.33 -2.99 -4.65
N HIS A 98 9.49 -1.97 -4.81
CA HIS A 98 8.85 -1.30 -3.68
C HIS A 98 7.66 -2.08 -3.14
N GLY A 99 6.95 -2.81 -4.01
CA GLY A 99 5.69 -3.44 -3.68
C GLY A 99 5.67 -4.96 -3.79
N TRP A 100 4.62 -5.54 -3.21
CA TRP A 100 4.25 -6.94 -3.43
C TRP A 100 3.31 -7.03 -4.64
N HIS A 101 3.83 -7.59 -5.75
CA HIS A 101 3.12 -7.60 -7.05
C HIS A 101 2.63 -6.23 -7.50
N GLY A 102 3.46 -5.20 -7.29
CA GLY A 102 3.12 -3.82 -7.65
C GLY A 102 2.13 -3.17 -6.69
N ASN A 103 1.82 -3.77 -5.54
CA ASN A 103 1.03 -3.15 -4.48
C ASN A 103 1.94 -2.68 -3.35
N ILE A 104 1.71 -1.47 -2.86
CA ILE A 104 2.36 -0.93 -1.66
C ILE A 104 1.31 -0.22 -0.82
N VAL A 105 1.44 -0.29 0.50
CA VAL A 105 0.69 0.55 1.43
C VAL A 105 1.68 1.51 2.06
N LEU A 106 1.38 2.80 1.98
CA LEU A 106 2.07 3.85 2.69
C LEU A 106 1.16 4.38 3.80
N PHE A 107 1.74 4.72 4.94
CA PHE A 107 1.00 5.27 6.08
C PHE A 107 1.80 6.39 6.74
N ARG A 108 1.09 7.35 7.35
CA ARG A 108 1.69 8.57 7.91
C ARG A 108 2.11 8.42 9.38
N LYS A 109 1.27 7.73 10.16
CA LYS A 109 1.43 7.53 11.60
C LYS A 109 0.82 6.18 11.99
N GLY A 110 1.25 5.64 13.13
CA GLY A 110 0.74 4.37 13.65
C GLY A 110 1.80 3.27 13.69
N LEU A 111 1.37 2.08 14.11
CA LEU A 111 2.19 0.89 14.27
C LEU A 111 1.68 -0.20 13.34
N VAL A 112 2.59 -0.80 12.59
CA VAL A 112 2.28 -2.01 11.81
C VAL A 112 2.28 -3.19 12.78
N SER A 113 1.11 -3.75 13.06
CA SER A 113 0.94 -4.88 13.97
C SER A 113 0.99 -6.23 13.24
N ASP A 114 0.59 -6.25 11.97
CA ASP A 114 0.63 -7.47 11.14
C ASP A 114 0.76 -7.15 9.64
N VAL A 115 1.41 -8.05 8.89
CA VAL A 115 1.58 -7.95 7.43
C VAL A 115 1.54 -9.34 6.80
N HIS A 116 0.70 -9.50 5.79
CA HIS A 116 0.60 -10.73 4.99
C HIS A 116 0.67 -10.41 3.50
N GLU A 117 1.63 -11.04 2.83
CA GLU A 117 1.81 -11.02 1.38
C GLU A 117 1.11 -12.24 0.77
N ILE A 118 0.09 -12.00 -0.05
CA ILE A 118 -0.74 -13.08 -0.63
C ILE A 118 -0.48 -13.13 -2.13
N ASN A 119 -0.12 -14.32 -2.65
CA ASN A 119 -0.20 -14.60 -4.08
C ASN A 119 -1.66 -14.90 -4.42
N LEU A 120 -2.24 -14.14 -5.35
CA LEU A 120 -3.63 -14.30 -5.73
C LEU A 120 -3.77 -15.27 -6.91
N PRO A 121 -4.81 -16.13 -6.93
CA PRO A 121 -5.00 -17.12 -7.98
C PRO A 121 -5.31 -16.48 -9.34
N GLY A 122 -5.03 -17.21 -10.41
CA GLY A 122 -5.32 -16.81 -11.79
C GLY A 122 -4.09 -16.84 -12.70
N LEU A 123 -4.32 -16.60 -13.99
CA LEU A 123 -3.26 -16.60 -15.00
C LEU A 123 -2.34 -15.38 -14.89
N GLU A 124 -2.92 -14.23 -14.53
CA GLU A 124 -2.13 -13.02 -14.33
C GLU A 124 -1.45 -13.07 -12.95
N PRO A 125 -0.14 -12.77 -12.86
CA PRO A 125 0.56 -12.75 -11.58
C PRO A 125 0.10 -11.54 -10.76
N ARG A 126 -0.88 -11.75 -9.89
CA ARG A 126 -1.44 -10.75 -8.98
C ARG A 126 -1.12 -11.10 -7.53
N GLY A 127 -1.06 -10.07 -6.69
CA GLY A 127 -0.90 -10.23 -5.25
C GLY A 127 -1.77 -9.25 -4.47
N ALA A 128 -1.90 -9.52 -3.18
CA ALA A 128 -2.47 -8.60 -2.21
C ALA A 128 -1.49 -8.40 -1.05
N LEU A 129 -1.47 -7.19 -0.51
CA LEU A 129 -0.80 -6.85 0.73
C LEU A 129 -1.88 -6.56 1.77
N VAL A 130 -1.99 -7.44 2.77
CA VAL A 130 -2.87 -7.25 3.92
C VAL A 130 -2.01 -6.72 5.06
N THR A 131 -2.36 -5.58 5.62
CA THR A 131 -1.66 -5.00 6.76
C THR A 131 -2.65 -4.59 7.82
N GLU A 132 -2.21 -4.65 9.07
CA GLU A 132 -2.94 -4.12 10.20
C GLU A 132 -2.15 -2.99 10.82
N LEU A 133 -2.84 -1.88 11.05
CA LEU A 133 -2.30 -0.65 11.58
C LEU A 133 -3.03 -0.31 12.87
N ASP A 134 -2.23 -0.02 13.90
CA ASP A 134 -2.70 0.52 15.16
C ASP A 134 -2.38 2.01 15.21
N PHE A 135 -3.42 2.83 15.26
CA PHE A 135 -3.35 4.26 15.52
C PHE A 135 -3.56 4.54 17.01
N GLU A 136 -3.25 5.76 17.46
CA GLU A 136 -3.39 6.14 18.88
C GLU A 136 -4.84 5.95 19.38
N ASP A 137 -5.82 6.35 18.56
CA ASP A 137 -7.25 6.34 18.92
C ASP A 137 -8.00 5.12 18.37
N GLU A 138 -7.40 4.35 17.45
CA GLU A 138 -8.06 3.24 16.76
C GLU A 138 -7.07 2.11 16.47
N LYS A 139 -7.34 0.91 17.01
CA LYS A 139 -6.49 -0.28 16.84
C LYS A 139 -7.09 -1.27 15.87
N GLY A 140 -6.24 -2.01 15.18
CA GLY A 140 -6.63 -3.11 14.30
C GLY A 140 -7.25 -2.65 12.98
N VAL A 141 -6.91 -1.46 12.50
CA VAL A 141 -7.35 -0.99 11.18
C VAL A 141 -6.67 -1.85 10.12
N ARG A 142 -7.44 -2.71 9.47
CA ARG A 142 -6.94 -3.60 8.43
C ARG A 142 -7.06 -2.96 7.05
N ILE A 143 -5.92 -2.82 6.37
CA ILE A 143 -5.84 -2.32 5.01
C ILE A 143 -5.46 -3.47 4.08
N ILE A 144 -6.19 -3.62 2.98
CA ILE A 144 -5.94 -4.64 1.97
C ILE A 144 -5.70 -3.95 0.63
N ALA A 145 -4.45 -3.90 0.20
CA ALA A 145 -4.09 -3.40 -1.12
C ALA A 145 -4.03 -4.55 -2.11
N ALA A 146 -4.83 -4.48 -3.17
CA ALA A 146 -4.82 -5.48 -4.23
C ALA A 146 -5.13 -4.85 -5.59
N HIS A 147 -4.49 -5.38 -6.64
CA HIS A 147 -4.80 -5.05 -8.03
C HIS A 147 -5.23 -6.31 -8.76
N PHE A 148 -6.53 -6.47 -8.95
CA PHE A 148 -7.07 -7.68 -9.54
C PHE A 148 -6.79 -7.82 -11.03
N GLY A 149 -6.95 -9.06 -11.51
CA GLY A 149 -6.90 -9.38 -12.92
C GLY A 149 -8.04 -8.78 -13.74
N LEU A 150 -7.84 -8.71 -15.05
CA LEU A 150 -8.78 -8.10 -15.99
C LEU A 150 -10.00 -8.98 -16.27
N LEU A 151 -9.87 -10.30 -16.11
CA LEU A 151 -10.96 -11.25 -16.36
C LEU A 151 -11.88 -11.37 -15.14
N ARG A 152 -13.21 -11.37 -15.37
CA ARG A 152 -14.22 -11.46 -14.30
C ARG A 152 -14.02 -12.68 -13.39
N ARG A 153 -13.82 -13.87 -13.98
CA ARG A 153 -13.60 -15.11 -13.23
C ARG A 153 -12.34 -15.03 -12.35
N SER A 154 -11.28 -14.40 -12.85
CA SER A 154 -10.07 -14.16 -12.06
C SER A 154 -10.37 -13.23 -10.89
N ARG A 155 -11.06 -12.09 -11.11
CA ARG A 155 -11.44 -11.19 -10.00
C ARG A 155 -12.23 -11.89 -8.90
N GLU A 156 -13.20 -12.72 -9.28
CA GLU A 156 -14.02 -13.46 -8.32
C GLU A 156 -13.18 -14.45 -7.50
N GLN A 157 -12.27 -15.20 -8.14
CA GLN A 157 -11.36 -16.11 -7.43
C GLN A 157 -10.39 -15.36 -6.50
N GLN A 158 -9.86 -14.23 -6.96
CA GLN A 158 -8.92 -13.40 -6.20
C GLN A 158 -9.59 -12.76 -4.98
N ALA A 159 -10.79 -12.21 -5.15
CA ALA A 159 -11.58 -11.66 -4.05
C ALA A 159 -11.90 -12.73 -3.00
N ARG A 160 -12.32 -13.93 -3.43
CA ARG A 160 -12.56 -15.06 -2.51
C ARG A 160 -11.30 -15.45 -1.74
N ALA A 161 -10.16 -15.55 -2.41
CA ALA A 161 -8.89 -15.89 -1.76
C ALA A 161 -8.52 -14.89 -0.64
N ILE A 162 -8.76 -13.59 -0.85
CA ILE A 162 -8.56 -12.56 0.17
C ILE A 162 -9.53 -12.74 1.34
N VAL A 163 -10.82 -12.92 1.07
CA VAL A 163 -11.83 -13.12 2.11
C VAL A 163 -11.53 -14.35 2.96
N ASP A 164 -11.17 -15.46 2.33
CA ASP A 164 -10.82 -16.71 3.01
C ASP A 164 -9.56 -16.56 3.86
N HIS A 165 -8.55 -15.85 3.37
CA HIS A 165 -7.36 -15.51 4.15
C HIS A 165 -7.74 -14.70 5.39
N VAL A 166 -8.52 -13.63 5.21
CA VAL A 166 -8.98 -12.76 6.30
C VAL A 166 -9.76 -13.53 7.36
N ARG A 167 -10.66 -14.43 6.97
CA ARG A 167 -11.44 -15.27 7.91
C ARG A 167 -10.54 -16.19 8.74
N LYS A 168 -9.65 -16.94 8.09
CA LYS A 168 -8.71 -17.86 8.75
C LYS A 168 -7.81 -17.16 9.76
N HIS A 169 -7.41 -15.92 9.50
CA HIS A 169 -6.55 -15.14 10.40
C HIS A 169 -7.32 -14.44 11.53
N ARG A 170 -8.63 -14.22 11.38
CA ARG A 170 -9.48 -13.75 12.48
C ARG A 170 -9.72 -14.85 13.52
N GLU A 171 -9.99 -16.08 13.07
CA GLU A 171 -10.27 -17.23 13.96
C GLU A 171 -9.07 -17.63 14.82
N ARG A 172 -7.83 -17.40 14.36
CA ARG A 172 -6.62 -17.69 15.14
C ARG A 172 -6.31 -16.68 16.26
N ARG A 173 -7.08 -15.59 16.34
CA ARG A 173 -6.90 -14.52 17.32
C ARG A 173 -8.00 -14.47 18.39
N SER A 174 -9.07 -15.26 18.23
CA SER A 174 -10.12 -15.47 19.22
C SER A 174 -9.83 -16.69 20.06
#